data_AF-A0A5Y5RM08-F1
#
_entry.id   AF-A0A5Y5RM08-F1
#
_cell.length_a   1.000
_cell.length_b   1.000
_cell.length_c   1.000
_cell.angle_alpha   90.00
_cell.angle_beta   90.00
_cell.angle_gamma   90.00
#
_symmetry.space_group_name_H-M   'P 1'
#
loop_
_entity.id
_entity.type
_entity.pdbx_description
1 polymer ?
#
loop_
_entity_poly.entity_id
_entity_poly.type
_entity_poly.pdbx_seq_one_letter_code
_entity_poly.pdbx_strand_id
1 'polypeptide(L)'
;MLALGFTFFLSGCDYFADKHLVEELKKQQKEQETKINLLEKQQKEQEAKINLLEKQQDIVINTTQKVAEVVGRVERKQRLFDYTELDPSQTRYFIINNGNIGLAGRILSIEPIDDGSVIHLDLVNLLSIPVSNLAFNMTWGTKKPSEAKDLPRWKQLLLNTKMDSTIELLPGTWTNVTLTLKGVSPNNLKYLKIGINMENVIFDSIQPINDTKKKPKK
;
A
#
# COMPACT_ATOMS: atom_id res chain seq x y z
N MET A 1 4.19 20.14 -99.17
CA MET A 1 3.59 21.46 -98.92
C MET A 1 2.92 21.39 -97.56
N LEU A 2 3.19 22.20 -96.54
CA LEU A 2 3.86 23.49 -96.45
C LEU A 2 5.04 23.42 -95.46
N ALA A 3 6.10 24.11 -95.83
CA ALA A 3 7.23 24.42 -94.98
C ALA A 3 6.84 25.47 -93.94
N LEU A 4 7.31 25.30 -92.71
CA LEU A 4 7.56 26.40 -91.77
C LEU A 4 8.84 26.05 -91.03
N GLY A 5 9.94 26.60 -91.55
CA GLY A 5 11.26 26.48 -90.95
C GLY A 5 11.30 27.19 -89.62
N PHE A 6 11.75 26.47 -88.59
CA PHE A 6 12.33 27.10 -87.40
C PHE A 6 13.84 26.95 -87.51
N THR A 7 14.45 27.99 -88.09
CA THR A 7 15.87 28.27 -87.97
C THR A 7 16.26 28.37 -86.51
N PHE A 8 17.32 27.64 -86.16
CA PHE A 8 18.10 27.82 -84.95
C PHE A 8 18.36 29.31 -84.66
N PHE A 9 17.86 29.80 -83.53
CA PHE A 9 18.59 30.79 -82.73
C PHE A 9 18.85 30.16 -81.37
N LEU A 10 19.92 29.37 -81.31
CA LEU A 10 20.70 29.25 -80.07
C LEU A 10 21.33 30.62 -79.82
N SER A 11 20.54 31.58 -79.34
CA SER A 11 21.11 32.70 -78.60
C SER A 11 21.53 32.10 -77.25
N GLY A 12 22.78 31.65 -77.19
CA GLY A 12 23.47 31.47 -75.92
C GLY A 12 23.47 32.82 -75.22
N CYS A 13 22.42 33.08 -74.43
CA CYS A 13 22.55 34.03 -73.35
C CYS A 13 23.49 33.36 -72.36
N ASP A 14 24.77 33.68 -72.50
CA ASP A 14 25.74 33.48 -71.43
C ASP A 14 25.32 34.46 -70.31
N TYR A 15 24.28 34.08 -69.56
CA TYR A 15 23.84 34.76 -68.35
C TYR A 15 24.91 34.47 -67.30
N PHE A 16 26.05 35.15 -67.41
CA PHE A 16 27.07 35.12 -66.37
C PHE A 16 26.43 35.60 -65.07
N ALA A 17 26.45 34.75 -64.05
CA ALA A 17 25.91 35.07 -62.73
C ALA A 17 26.58 36.34 -62.18
N ASP A 18 25.78 37.22 -61.57
CA ASP A 18 26.27 38.46 -60.96
C ASP A 18 27.31 38.12 -59.88
N LYS A 19 28.52 38.63 -60.04
CA LYS A 19 29.67 38.40 -59.16
C LYS A 19 29.36 38.80 -57.71
N HIS A 20 28.57 39.85 -57.49
CA HIS A 20 28.16 40.27 -56.15
C HIS A 20 27.24 39.24 -55.49
N LEU A 21 26.26 38.73 -56.24
CA LEU A 21 25.34 37.68 -55.79
C LEU A 21 26.09 36.38 -55.45
N VAL A 22 27.09 36.01 -56.24
CA VAL A 22 27.92 34.81 -56.01
C VAL A 22 28.74 34.92 -54.73
N GLU A 23 29.34 36.08 -54.43
CA GLU A 23 30.09 36.27 -53.18
C GLU A 23 29.18 36.31 -51.94
N GLU A 24 27.98 36.88 -52.06
CA GLU A 24 26.99 36.89 -50.99
C GLU A 24 26.47 35.48 -50.68
N LEU A 25 26.17 34.69 -51.71
CA LEU A 25 25.81 33.27 -51.59
C LEU A 25 26.95 32.45 -50.96
N LYS A 26 28.20 32.72 -51.34
CA LYS A 26 29.38 32.06 -50.77
C LYS A 26 29.59 32.41 -49.29
N LYS A 27 29.28 33.64 -48.90
CA LYS A 27 29.29 34.06 -47.48
C LYS A 27 28.19 33.35 -46.70
N GLN A 28 26.96 33.28 -47.23
CA GLN A 28 25.86 32.53 -46.62
C GLN A 28 26.16 31.04 -46.51
N GLN A 29 26.78 30.43 -47.53
CA GLN A 29 27.16 29.03 -47.52
C GLN A 29 28.16 28.72 -46.38
N LYS A 30 29.15 29.59 -46.15
CA LYS A 30 30.09 29.46 -45.01
C LYS A 30 29.38 29.62 -43.66
N GLU A 31 28.43 30.54 -43.55
CA GLU A 31 27.63 30.70 -42.33
C GLU A 31 26.73 29.49 -42.07
N GLN A 32 26.17 28.87 -43.11
CA GLN A 32 25.40 27.63 -42.98
C GLN A 32 26.29 26.46 -42.57
N GLU A 33 27.48 26.32 -43.15
CA GLU A 33 28.44 25.26 -42.81
C GLU A 33 28.87 25.32 -41.34
N THR A 34 29.12 26.52 -40.81
CA THR A 34 29.44 26.69 -39.37
C THR A 34 28.27 26.33 -38.45
N LYS A 35 27.02 26.67 -38.83
CA LYS A 35 25.81 26.27 -38.09
C LYS A 35 25.61 24.75 -38.10
N ILE A 36 25.81 24.09 -39.25
CA ILE A 36 25.70 22.64 -39.39
C ILE A 36 26.73 21.94 -38.48
N ASN A 37 27.99 22.35 -38.53
CA ASN A 37 29.04 21.77 -37.69
C ASN A 37 28.75 21.91 -36.18
N LEU A 38 28.15 23.04 -35.77
CA LEU A 38 27.72 23.24 -34.38
C LEU A 38 26.57 22.31 -34.00
N LEU A 39 25.56 22.16 -34.88
CA LEU A 39 24.42 21.28 -34.65
C LEU A 39 24.85 19.81 -34.58
N GLU A 40 25.76 19.36 -35.43
CA GLU A 40 26.29 17.98 -35.39
C GLU A 40 27.04 17.70 -34.09
N LYS A 41 27.82 18.68 -33.60
CA LYS A 41 28.49 18.57 -32.30
C LYS A 41 27.46 18.46 -31.17
N GLN A 42 26.42 19.30 -31.18
CA GLN A 42 25.34 19.26 -30.19
C GLN A 42 24.57 17.94 -30.24
N GLN A 43 24.31 17.40 -31.44
CA GLN A 43 23.61 16.13 -31.62
C GLN A 43 24.40 14.97 -30.99
N LYS A 44 25.71 14.88 -31.25
CA LYS A 44 26.59 13.86 -30.64
C LYS A 44 26.63 13.98 -29.11
N GLU A 45 26.69 15.19 -28.58
CA GLU A 45 26.66 15.43 -27.14
C GLU A 45 25.30 15.03 -26.51
N GLN A 46 24.18 15.32 -27.19
CA GLN A 46 22.85 14.92 -26.73
C GLN A 46 22.65 13.41 -26.77
N GLU A 47 23.11 12.74 -27.82
CA GLU A 47 23.05 11.27 -27.95
C GLU A 47 23.81 10.58 -26.82
N ALA A 48 25.01 11.06 -26.48
CA ALA A 48 25.77 10.53 -25.35
C ALA A 48 25.04 10.72 -24.00
N LYS A 49 24.37 11.87 -23.81
CA LYS A 49 23.57 12.15 -22.60
C LYS A 49 22.33 11.27 -22.52
N ILE A 50 21.61 11.06 -23.62
CA ILE A 50 20.42 10.20 -23.67
C ILE A 50 20.81 8.77 -23.33
N ASN A 51 21.86 8.23 -23.96
CA ASN A 51 22.36 6.89 -23.67
C ASN A 51 22.76 6.70 -22.19
N LEU A 52 23.31 7.74 -21.55
CA LEU A 52 23.61 7.70 -20.13
C LEU A 52 22.34 7.71 -19.27
N LEU A 53 21.37 8.56 -19.61
CA LEU A 53 20.10 8.67 -18.90
C LEU A 53 19.28 7.38 -18.99
N GLU A 54 19.22 6.74 -20.15
CA GLU A 54 18.50 5.47 -20.34
C GLU A 54 19.12 4.35 -19.48
N LYS A 55 20.45 4.22 -19.48
CA LYS A 55 21.16 3.25 -18.62
C LYS A 55 20.90 3.53 -17.13
N GLN A 56 20.89 4.80 -16.74
CA GLN A 56 20.55 5.18 -15.36
C GLN A 56 19.08 4.87 -15.04
N GLN A 57 18.17 5.12 -15.97
CA GLN A 57 16.74 4.87 -15.80
C GLN A 57 16.45 3.38 -15.58
N ASP A 58 17.09 2.48 -16.30
CA ASP A 58 16.97 1.03 -16.08
C ASP A 58 17.42 0.62 -14.67
N ILE A 59 18.52 1.21 -14.18
CA ILE A 59 19.00 0.98 -12.82
C ILE A 59 17.99 1.52 -11.80
N VAL A 60 17.44 2.72 -12.03
CA VAL A 60 16.42 3.31 -11.15
C VAL A 60 15.18 2.43 -11.09
N ILE A 61 14.63 2.02 -12.24
CA ILE A 61 13.42 1.17 -12.31
C ILE A 61 13.63 -0.12 -11.50
N ASN A 62 14.74 -0.83 -11.74
CA ASN A 62 15.03 -2.07 -11.05
C ASN A 62 15.21 -1.87 -9.53
N THR A 63 15.87 -0.78 -9.14
CA THR A 63 16.07 -0.45 -7.72
C THR A 63 14.74 -0.11 -7.05
N THR A 64 13.91 0.71 -7.69
CA THR A 64 12.59 1.09 -7.19
C THR A 64 11.67 -0.12 -7.02
N GLN A 65 11.69 -1.08 -7.95
CA GLN A 65 10.92 -2.33 -7.82
C GLN A 65 11.34 -3.12 -6.57
N LYS A 66 12.65 -3.28 -6.33
CA LYS A 66 13.17 -3.96 -5.14
C LYS A 66 12.75 -3.23 -3.85
N VAL A 67 12.84 -1.90 -3.85
CA VAL A 67 12.42 -1.08 -2.69
C VAL A 67 10.92 -1.26 -2.43
N ALA A 68 10.08 -1.16 -3.45
CA ALA A 68 8.63 -1.33 -3.32
C ALA A 68 8.26 -2.71 -2.77
N GLU A 69 8.95 -3.77 -3.21
CA GLU A 69 8.75 -5.12 -2.69
C GLU A 69 9.08 -5.21 -1.19
N VAL A 70 10.23 -4.68 -0.77
CA VAL A 70 10.68 -4.69 0.63
C VAL A 70 9.74 -3.86 1.50
N VAL A 71 9.40 -2.64 1.07
CA VAL A 71 8.47 -1.75 1.80
C VAL A 71 7.12 -2.44 1.98
N GLY A 72 6.58 -3.07 0.93
CA GLY A 72 5.32 -3.81 1.04
C GLY A 72 5.39 -4.97 2.03
N ARG A 73 6.53 -5.68 2.13
CA ARG A 73 6.73 -6.74 3.13
C ARG A 73 6.79 -6.18 4.55
N VAL A 74 7.50 -5.06 4.75
CA VAL A 74 7.63 -4.38 6.06
C VAL A 74 6.27 -3.89 6.54
N GLU A 75 5.52 -3.21 5.67
CA GLU A 75 4.19 -2.69 6.00
C GLU A 75 3.23 -3.81 6.41
N ARG A 76 3.23 -4.95 5.68
CA ARG A 76 2.39 -6.11 6.03
C ARG A 76 2.75 -6.71 7.39
N LYS A 77 4.03 -6.69 7.78
CA LYS A 77 4.45 -7.13 9.12
C LYS A 77 4.02 -6.15 10.21
N GLN A 78 4.12 -4.85 9.95
CA GLN A 78 3.68 -3.83 10.90
C GLN A 78 2.19 -3.93 11.22
N ARG A 79 1.36 -4.21 10.19
CA ARG A 79 -0.10 -4.39 10.35
C ARG A 79 -0.49 -5.47 11.35
N LEU A 80 0.38 -6.45 11.63
CA LEU A 80 0.12 -7.49 12.64
C LEU A 80 0.05 -6.92 14.06
N PHE A 81 0.62 -5.74 14.30
CA PHE A 81 0.48 -5.01 15.56
C PHE A 81 -0.72 -4.05 15.55
N ASP A 82 -1.16 -3.60 14.37
CA ASP A 82 -2.29 -2.68 14.30
C ASP A 82 -3.62 -3.38 14.61
N TYR A 83 -3.77 -4.63 14.13
CA TYR A 83 -4.97 -5.45 14.27
C TYR A 83 -4.72 -6.92 13.88
N THR A 84 -5.67 -7.77 14.22
CA THR A 84 -5.69 -9.19 13.84
C THR A 84 -6.75 -9.41 12.76
N GLU A 85 -6.36 -9.92 11.59
CA GLU A 85 -7.27 -10.42 10.55
C GLU A 85 -7.36 -11.95 10.60
N LEU A 86 -8.57 -12.51 10.57
CA LEU A 86 -8.80 -13.96 10.59
C LEU A 86 -10.08 -14.36 9.85
N ASP A 87 -10.17 -15.63 9.43
CA ASP A 87 -11.43 -16.27 9.02
C ASP A 87 -12.00 -16.99 10.25
N PRO A 88 -13.08 -16.48 10.88
CA PRO A 88 -13.56 -17.02 12.14
C PRO A 88 -14.13 -18.44 11.98
N SER A 89 -14.52 -18.84 10.76
CA SER A 89 -14.99 -20.21 10.49
C SER A 89 -13.86 -21.25 10.39
N GLN A 90 -12.61 -20.81 10.27
CA GLN A 90 -11.42 -21.68 10.17
C GLN A 90 -10.44 -21.46 11.32
N THR A 91 -10.74 -20.55 12.24
CA THR A 91 -9.82 -20.13 13.31
C THR A 91 -10.40 -20.53 14.66
N ARG A 92 -9.66 -21.36 15.41
CA ARG A 92 -10.03 -21.67 16.80
C ARG A 92 -9.36 -20.76 17.80
N TYR A 93 -8.06 -20.49 17.64
CA TYR A 93 -7.27 -19.64 18.52
C TYR A 93 -6.67 -18.48 17.73
N PHE A 94 -6.57 -17.31 18.34
CA PHE A 94 -5.97 -16.12 17.75
C PHE A 94 -5.33 -15.25 18.83
N ILE A 95 -4.47 -14.33 18.42
CA ILE A 95 -3.81 -13.36 19.30
C ILE A 95 -4.18 -11.95 18.81
N ILE A 96 -4.42 -11.05 19.76
CA ILE A 96 -4.50 -9.60 19.50
C ILE A 96 -3.38 -8.97 20.31
N ASN A 97 -2.45 -8.30 19.64
CA ASN A 97 -1.34 -7.64 20.30
C ASN A 97 -0.99 -6.35 19.58
N ASN A 98 -1.09 -5.22 20.28
CA ASN A 98 -0.77 -3.90 19.73
C ASN A 98 0.55 -3.31 20.23
N GLY A 99 1.40 -4.13 20.83
CA GLY A 99 2.66 -3.73 21.48
C GLY A 99 2.49 -3.34 22.95
N ASN A 100 1.28 -2.96 23.38
CA ASN A 100 1.00 -2.55 24.76
C ASN A 100 0.17 -3.60 25.51
N ILE A 101 -0.90 -4.11 24.88
CA ILE A 101 -1.77 -5.13 25.44
C ILE A 101 -1.73 -6.36 24.55
N GLY A 102 -1.44 -7.51 25.17
CA GLY A 102 -1.54 -8.82 24.54
C GLY A 102 -2.74 -9.59 25.08
N LEU A 103 -3.62 -10.01 24.19
CA LEU A 103 -4.75 -10.89 24.48
C LEU A 103 -4.63 -12.15 23.62
N ALA A 104 -4.99 -13.30 24.18
CA ALA A 104 -5.30 -14.48 23.39
C ALA A 104 -6.82 -14.70 23.39
N GLY A 105 -7.34 -15.14 22.26
CA GLY A 105 -8.75 -15.45 22.08
C GLY A 105 -8.94 -16.87 21.60
N ARG A 106 -10.06 -17.48 21.98
CA ARG A 106 -10.53 -18.75 21.40
C ARG A 106 -12.01 -18.68 21.04
N ILE A 107 -12.34 -19.04 19.80
CA ILE A 107 -13.73 -19.11 19.33
C ILE A 107 -14.35 -20.41 19.84
N LEU A 108 -15.52 -20.31 20.47
CA LEU A 108 -16.29 -21.43 21.01
C LEU A 108 -17.37 -21.86 20.02
N SER A 109 -18.19 -20.91 19.56
CA SER A 109 -19.24 -21.14 18.57
C SER A 109 -19.53 -19.87 17.77
N ILE A 110 -20.14 -20.06 16.60
CA ILE A 110 -20.70 -18.99 15.77
C ILE A 110 -22.15 -19.35 15.47
N GLU A 111 -23.07 -18.55 15.99
CA GLU A 111 -24.50 -18.85 15.95
C GLU A 111 -25.25 -17.83 15.08
N PRO A 112 -26.27 -18.26 14.34
CA PRO A 112 -27.11 -17.33 13.57
C PRO A 112 -28.03 -16.54 14.50
N ILE A 113 -28.25 -15.27 14.15
CA ILE A 113 -29.30 -14.42 14.71
C ILE A 113 -30.10 -13.79 13.56
N ASP A 114 -31.26 -13.20 13.87
CA ASP A 114 -32.22 -12.66 12.89
C ASP A 114 -31.60 -11.81 11.78
N ASP A 115 -30.59 -11.01 12.12
CA ASP A 115 -29.86 -10.14 11.18
C ASP A 115 -28.35 -10.30 11.33
N GLY A 116 -27.83 -11.52 11.41
CA GLY A 116 -26.38 -11.74 11.35
C GLY A 116 -25.87 -12.94 12.13
N SER A 117 -24.73 -12.74 12.80
CA SER A 117 -24.02 -13.77 13.55
C SER A 117 -23.67 -13.31 14.95
N VAL A 118 -23.62 -14.24 15.88
CA VAL A 118 -23.02 -14.05 17.21
C VAL A 118 -21.82 -14.98 17.33
N ILE A 119 -20.67 -14.43 17.74
CA ILE A 119 -19.48 -15.21 18.06
C ILE A 119 -19.38 -15.29 19.58
N HIS A 120 -19.48 -16.51 20.12
CA HIS A 120 -19.12 -16.78 21.50
C HIS A 120 -17.65 -17.16 21.56
N LEU A 121 -16.87 -16.44 22.36
CA LEU A 121 -15.43 -16.64 22.47
C LEU A 121 -14.97 -16.40 23.90
N ASP A 122 -13.80 -16.94 24.25
CA ASP A 122 -13.12 -16.53 25.48
C ASP A 122 -11.91 -15.68 25.13
N LEU A 123 -11.69 -14.62 25.90
CA LEU A 123 -10.47 -13.82 25.88
C LEU A 123 -9.68 -14.05 27.17
N VAL A 124 -8.36 -14.03 27.07
CA VAL A 124 -7.45 -14.06 28.22
C VAL A 124 -6.41 -12.95 28.09
N ASN A 125 -6.18 -12.25 29.19
CA ASN A 125 -5.13 -11.24 29.32
C ASN A 125 -3.77 -11.91 29.51
N LEU A 126 -2.81 -11.59 28.63
CA LEU A 126 -1.45 -12.13 28.65
C LEU A 126 -0.49 -11.29 29.50
N LEU A 127 -0.93 -10.16 30.03
CA LEU A 127 -0.17 -9.31 30.94
C LEU A 127 -0.22 -9.85 32.38
N SER A 128 0.64 -9.31 33.24
CA SER A 128 0.70 -9.62 34.67
C SER A 128 -0.21 -8.75 35.54
N ILE A 129 -0.90 -7.77 34.96
CA ILE A 129 -1.84 -6.87 35.65
C ILE A 129 -3.21 -6.89 34.97
N PRO A 130 -4.31 -6.74 35.73
CA PRO A 130 -5.65 -6.60 35.17
C PRO A 130 -5.76 -5.47 34.15
N VAL A 131 -6.60 -5.69 33.13
CA VAL A 131 -6.98 -4.67 32.15
C VAL A 131 -8.49 -4.56 32.07
N SER A 132 -9.00 -3.34 32.13
CA SER A 132 -10.43 -3.05 32.15
C SER A 132 -10.78 -1.98 31.13
N ASN A 133 -12.07 -1.85 30.82
CA ASN A 133 -12.60 -0.84 29.90
C ASN A 133 -12.00 -0.91 28.48
N LEU A 134 -11.70 -2.12 28.02
CA LEU A 134 -11.27 -2.35 26.65
C LEU A 134 -12.40 -2.05 25.68
N ALA A 135 -12.09 -1.39 24.57
CA ALA A 135 -12.98 -1.31 23.42
C ALA A 135 -12.35 -2.03 22.22
N PHE A 136 -13.18 -2.63 21.38
CA PHE A 136 -12.72 -3.36 20.19
C PHE A 136 -13.22 -2.68 18.93
N ASN A 137 -12.29 -2.30 18.06
CA ASN A 137 -12.60 -1.88 16.70
C ASN A 137 -12.72 -3.14 15.83
N MET A 138 -13.90 -3.36 15.27
CA MET A 138 -14.20 -4.57 14.51
C MET A 138 -14.65 -4.23 13.10
N THR A 139 -14.22 -5.03 12.14
CA THR A 139 -14.69 -5.00 10.75
C THR A 139 -14.89 -6.43 10.27
N TRP A 140 -16.03 -6.74 9.68
CA TRP A 140 -16.36 -8.11 9.28
C TRP A 140 -17.09 -8.16 7.94
N GLY A 141 -17.10 -9.34 7.34
CA GLY A 141 -17.74 -9.54 6.05
C GLY A 141 -17.47 -10.90 5.42
N THR A 142 -17.67 -10.93 4.11
CA THR A 142 -17.37 -12.10 3.27
C THR A 142 -15.87 -12.30 3.10
N LYS A 143 -15.50 -13.46 2.57
CA LYS A 143 -14.10 -13.86 2.35
C LYS A 143 -13.32 -12.77 1.60
N LYS A 144 -12.14 -12.43 2.12
CA LYS A 144 -11.20 -11.51 1.48
C LYS A 144 -10.80 -12.06 0.09
N PRO A 145 -10.96 -11.28 -0.99
CA PRO A 145 -10.62 -11.76 -2.33
C PRO A 145 -9.10 -11.91 -2.47
N SER A 146 -8.68 -12.87 -3.30
CA SER A 146 -7.26 -13.08 -3.66
C SER A 146 -6.76 -12.02 -4.65
N GLU A 147 -7.65 -11.51 -5.50
CA GLU A 147 -7.31 -10.58 -6.56
C GLU A 147 -7.32 -9.12 -6.07
N ALA A 148 -6.24 -8.39 -6.35
CA ALA A 148 -6.08 -7.01 -5.88
C ALA A 148 -7.14 -6.05 -6.45
N LYS A 149 -7.62 -6.32 -7.67
CA LYS A 149 -8.66 -5.52 -8.35
C LYS A 149 -10.03 -5.54 -7.64
N ASP A 150 -10.31 -6.61 -6.89
CA ASP A 150 -11.61 -6.80 -6.23
C ASP A 150 -11.61 -6.21 -4.81
N LEU A 151 -10.44 -5.89 -4.25
CA LEU A 151 -10.28 -5.32 -2.92
C LEU A 151 -11.07 -4.02 -2.69
N PRO A 152 -11.12 -3.03 -3.62
CA PRO A 152 -11.85 -1.78 -3.38
C PRO A 152 -13.34 -2.02 -3.19
N ARG A 153 -13.96 -2.82 -4.07
CA ARG A 153 -15.39 -3.17 -3.96
C ARG A 153 -15.66 -3.99 -2.72
N TRP A 154 -14.82 -4.98 -2.42
CA TRP A 154 -14.97 -5.80 -1.22
C TRP A 154 -14.89 -4.95 0.06
N LYS A 155 -13.95 -4.00 0.15
CA LYS A 155 -13.83 -3.08 1.29
C LYS A 155 -15.09 -2.23 1.53
N GLN A 156 -15.77 -1.81 0.46
CA GLN A 156 -17.01 -1.03 0.55
C GLN A 156 -18.18 -1.85 1.13
N LEU A 157 -18.14 -3.17 1.00
CA LEU A 157 -19.18 -4.08 1.51
C LEU A 157 -18.93 -4.53 2.95
N LEU A 158 -17.77 -4.19 3.54
CA LEU A 158 -17.46 -4.56 4.91
C LEU A 158 -18.29 -3.74 5.89
N LEU A 159 -18.81 -4.41 6.91
CA LEU A 159 -19.45 -3.76 8.05
C LEU A 159 -18.40 -3.49 9.12
N ASN A 160 -18.61 -2.45 9.91
CA ASN A 160 -17.72 -2.10 11.01
C ASN A 160 -18.50 -1.58 12.21
N THR A 161 -17.94 -1.77 13.40
CA THR A 161 -18.43 -1.17 14.64
C THR A 161 -17.29 -1.04 15.65
N LYS A 162 -17.49 -0.18 16.64
CA LYS A 162 -16.74 -0.17 17.89
C LYS A 162 -17.61 -0.88 18.94
N MET A 163 -17.04 -1.83 19.67
CA MET A 163 -17.67 -2.45 20.84
C MET A 163 -16.98 -1.92 22.08
N ASP A 164 -17.66 -1.04 22.80
CA ASP A 164 -17.26 -0.66 24.15
C ASP A 164 -17.60 -1.79 25.11
N SER A 165 -16.73 -2.03 26.08
CA SER A 165 -16.88 -3.08 27.07
C SER A 165 -16.39 -2.60 28.42
N THR A 166 -17.10 -2.97 29.48
CA THR A 166 -16.69 -2.78 30.88
C THR A 166 -16.09 -4.07 31.46
N ILE A 167 -15.71 -5.02 30.61
CA ILE A 167 -15.13 -6.29 31.04
C ILE A 167 -13.76 -6.03 31.65
N GLU A 168 -13.56 -6.58 32.85
CA GLU A 168 -12.25 -6.70 33.49
C GLU A 168 -11.63 -8.05 33.09
N LEU A 169 -10.45 -8.01 32.48
CA LEU A 169 -9.67 -9.19 32.11
C LEU A 169 -8.51 -9.37 33.09
N LEU A 170 -8.69 -10.29 34.04
CA LEU A 170 -7.64 -10.69 34.98
C LEU A 170 -6.50 -11.43 34.27
N PRO A 171 -5.25 -11.28 34.74
CA PRO A 171 -4.10 -12.03 34.22
C PRO A 171 -4.35 -13.54 34.15
N GLY A 172 -4.15 -14.13 32.97
CA GLY A 172 -4.21 -15.58 32.76
C GLY A 172 -5.60 -16.23 32.88
N THR A 173 -6.66 -15.45 33.11
CA THR A 173 -8.03 -15.98 33.29
C THR A 173 -8.83 -15.88 31.99
N TRP A 174 -9.37 -17.01 31.52
CA TRP A 174 -10.28 -17.05 30.38
C TRP A 174 -11.63 -16.46 30.78
N THR A 175 -12.03 -15.39 30.09
CA THR A 175 -13.28 -14.67 30.32
C THR A 175 -14.14 -14.75 29.08
N ASN A 176 -15.42 -15.11 29.26
CA ASN A 176 -16.34 -15.23 28.14
C ASN A 176 -16.74 -13.86 27.61
N VAL A 177 -16.72 -13.73 26.28
CA VAL A 177 -17.07 -12.51 25.55
C VAL A 177 -17.98 -12.90 24.39
N THR A 178 -18.98 -12.07 24.13
CA THR A 178 -19.92 -12.29 23.03
C THR A 178 -19.82 -11.12 22.05
N LEU A 179 -19.55 -11.43 20.77
CA LEU A 179 -19.52 -10.44 19.70
C LEU A 179 -20.77 -10.59 18.84
N THR A 180 -21.60 -9.54 18.79
CA THR A 180 -22.78 -9.50 17.92
C THR A 180 -22.45 -8.76 16.62
N LEU A 181 -22.47 -9.49 15.50
CA LEU A 181 -22.04 -9.03 14.18
C LEU A 181 -23.22 -9.05 13.21
N LYS A 182 -23.86 -7.90 13.02
CA LYS A 182 -25.05 -7.79 12.16
C LYS A 182 -24.72 -7.80 10.66
N GLY A 183 -25.71 -8.12 9.82
CA GLY A 183 -25.65 -8.06 8.36
C GLY A 183 -24.92 -9.22 7.66
N VAL A 184 -24.35 -10.18 8.39
CA VAL A 184 -23.64 -11.34 7.80
C VAL A 184 -24.02 -12.61 8.55
N SER A 185 -24.58 -13.59 7.84
CA SER A 185 -24.90 -14.92 8.37
C SER A 185 -23.63 -15.75 8.67
N PRO A 186 -23.65 -16.72 9.59
CA PRO A 186 -22.47 -17.51 9.97
C PRO A 186 -21.73 -18.16 8.81
N ASN A 187 -22.47 -18.69 7.82
CA ASN A 187 -21.88 -19.34 6.64
C ASN A 187 -21.09 -18.38 5.74
N ASN A 188 -21.45 -17.10 5.74
CA ASN A 188 -20.83 -16.05 4.94
C ASN A 188 -19.79 -15.23 5.72
N LEU A 189 -19.74 -15.38 7.05
CA LEU A 189 -18.79 -14.70 7.92
C LEU A 189 -17.41 -15.37 7.81
N LYS A 190 -16.63 -14.93 6.82
CA LYS A 190 -15.31 -15.48 6.48
C LYS A 190 -14.17 -14.46 6.64
N TYR A 191 -14.48 -13.29 7.18
CA TYR A 191 -13.51 -12.26 7.47
C TYR A 191 -13.91 -11.53 8.75
N LEU A 192 -12.98 -11.50 9.71
CA LEU A 192 -13.03 -10.67 10.90
C LEU A 192 -11.68 -9.97 11.06
N LYS A 193 -11.72 -8.66 11.16
CA LYS A 193 -10.61 -7.81 11.58
C LYS A 193 -10.96 -7.23 12.93
N ILE A 194 -10.12 -7.45 13.94
CA ILE A 194 -10.31 -6.97 15.30
C ILE A 194 -9.04 -6.28 15.80
N GLY A 195 -9.20 -5.11 16.42
CA GLY A 195 -8.11 -4.34 17.05
C GLY A 195 -8.55 -3.73 18.37
N ILE A 196 -7.59 -3.46 19.25
CA ILE A 196 -7.84 -2.85 20.56
C ILE A 196 -7.88 -1.34 20.39
N ASN A 197 -8.95 -0.72 20.90
CA ASN A 197 -9.01 0.72 21.11
C ASN A 197 -8.53 1.02 22.55
N MET A 198 -7.49 1.85 22.64
CA MET A 198 -6.79 2.18 23.88
C MET A 198 -7.36 3.40 24.63
N GLU A 199 -8.39 4.06 24.09
CA GLU A 199 -8.88 5.37 24.56
C GLU A 199 -9.25 5.42 26.04
N ASN A 200 -9.95 4.41 26.56
CA ASN A 200 -10.48 4.39 27.93
C ASN A 200 -9.93 3.24 28.79
N VAL A 201 -8.81 2.63 28.36
CA VAL A 201 -8.28 1.44 29.02
C VAL A 201 -7.70 1.77 30.38
N ILE A 202 -8.04 0.94 31.37
CA ILE A 202 -7.54 1.06 32.74
C ILE A 202 -6.64 -0.14 33.06
N PHE A 203 -5.49 0.16 33.66
CA PHE A 203 -4.57 -0.82 34.22
C PHE A 203 -4.64 -0.72 35.74
N ASP A 204 -5.35 -1.65 36.37
CA ASP A 204 -5.45 -1.67 37.83
C ASP A 204 -4.26 -2.41 38.44
N SER A 205 -3.68 -1.83 39.50
CA SER A 205 -2.63 -2.53 40.24
C SER A 205 -3.26 -3.60 41.12
N ILE A 206 -2.70 -4.81 41.06
CA ILE A 206 -2.95 -5.80 42.10
C ILE A 206 -2.40 -5.18 43.38
N GLN A 207 -3.25 -4.88 44.37
CA GLN A 207 -2.76 -4.38 45.66
C GLN A 207 -1.62 -5.29 46.15
N PRO A 208 -0.51 -4.72 46.67
CA PRO A 208 0.59 -5.53 47.17
C PRO A 208 0.02 -6.50 48.21
N ILE A 209 0.29 -7.80 48.01
CA ILE A 209 -0.01 -8.84 48.99
C ILE A 209 0.54 -8.32 50.31
N ASN A 210 -0.34 -7.99 51.26
CA ASN A 210 0.07 -7.60 52.60
C ASN A 210 0.98 -8.71 53.11
N ASP A 211 2.27 -8.38 53.32
CA ASP A 211 3.24 -9.22 53.99
C ASP A 211 2.74 -9.50 55.40
N THR A 212 1.86 -10.50 55.56
CA THR A 212 1.65 -11.16 56.83
C THR A 212 2.93 -11.92 57.15
N LYS A 213 3.93 -11.18 57.64
CA LYS A 213 5.05 -11.73 58.39
C LYS A 213 4.46 -12.63 59.46
N LYS A 214 4.57 -13.96 59.26
CA LYS A 214 4.33 -14.95 60.30
C LYS A 214 5.17 -14.53 61.51
N LYS A 215 4.52 -14.13 62.59
CA LYS A 215 5.19 -13.92 63.88
C LYS A 215 5.84 -15.25 64.29
N PRO A 216 7.11 -15.26 64.70
CA PRO A 216 7.71 -16.47 65.25
C PRO A 216 6.98 -16.80 66.56
N LYS A 217 6.55 -18.07 66.69
CA LYS A 217 6.02 -18.58 67.95
C LYS A 217 7.15 -18.54 68.98
N LYS A 218 6.93 -17.82 70.09
CA LYS A 218 7.69 -17.98 71.33
C LYS A 218 7.33 -19.31 71.98
#